data_AF-A0A7J2YIX6-F1
#
_entry.id   AF-A0A7J2YIX6-F1
#
_cell.length_a   1.000
_cell.length_b   1.000
_cell.length_c   1.000
_cell.angle_alpha   90.00
_cell.angle_beta   90.00
_cell.angle_gamma   90.00
#
_symmetry.space_group_name_H-M   'P 1'
#
loop_
_entity.id
_entity.type
_entity.pdbx_description
1 polymer ?
#
loop_
_entity_poly.entity_id
_entity_poly.type
_entity_poly.pdbx_seq_one_letter_code
_entity_poly.pdbx_strand_id
1 'polypeptide(L)'
;MKLGHEYGILITTDDPKWGGLSGSTFSEAISWGKYSTEARKAEVYCDATIALPLIVGAIIQKIGKQLDTKPRCKFIWEGDVLKEIKFEK
;
A
#
# COMPACT_ATOMS: atom_id res chain seq x y z
N MET A 1 -1.66 -18.81 -11.34
CA MET A 1 -2.53 -18.53 -10.16
C MET A 1 -2.19 -17.13 -9.66
N LYS A 2 -3.12 -16.16 -9.74
CA LYS A 2 -2.94 -14.83 -9.13
C LYS A 2 -3.27 -14.91 -7.63
N LEU A 3 -2.40 -15.55 -6.84
CA LEU A 3 -2.47 -15.44 -5.39
C LEU A 3 -1.51 -14.33 -4.93
N GLY A 4 -1.92 -13.58 -3.90
CA GLY A 4 -1.16 -12.46 -3.35
C GLY A 4 -1.57 -11.10 -3.93
N HIS A 5 -1.15 -10.03 -3.26
CA HIS A 5 -1.46 -8.66 -3.68
C HIS A 5 -0.86 -8.33 -5.05
N GLU A 6 -1.63 -7.62 -5.89
CA GLU A 6 -1.20 -7.21 -7.24
C GLU A 6 -0.30 -5.96 -7.24
N TYR A 7 -0.29 -5.20 -6.14
CA TYR A 7 0.47 -3.97 -6.00
C TYR A 7 1.20 -3.92 -4.66
N GLY A 8 2.36 -3.29 -4.63
CA GLY A 8 3.12 -3.05 -3.41
C GLY A 8 3.94 -1.77 -3.48
N ILE A 9 3.92 -0.98 -2.42
CA ILE A 9 4.81 0.19 -2.26
C ILE A 9 5.45 0.03 -0.89
N LEU A 10 6.78 -0.01 -0.85
CA LEU A 10 7.55 -0.11 0.38
C LEU A 10 8.31 1.21 0.58
N ILE A 11 8.05 1.86 1.72
CA ILE A 11 8.82 3.00 2.21
C ILE A 11 9.47 2.52 3.50
N THR A 12 10.79 2.41 3.49
CA THR A 12 11.53 1.88 4.64
C THR A 12 12.84 2.64 4.84
N THR A 13 13.33 2.69 6.07
CA THR A 13 14.69 3.13 6.39
C THR A 13 15.60 1.96 6.70
N ASP A 14 15.04 0.76 6.80
CA ASP A 14 15.75 -0.45 7.17
C ASP A 14 16.43 -1.08 5.95
N ASP A 15 17.59 -1.69 6.18
CA ASP A 15 18.42 -2.26 5.13
C ASP A 15 18.21 -3.79 5.10
N PRO A 16 17.98 -4.40 3.92
CA PRO A 16 17.77 -5.84 3.80
C PRO A 16 18.85 -6.71 4.44
N LYS A 17 20.09 -6.21 4.56
CA LYS A 17 21.22 -6.99 5.12
C LYS A 17 20.98 -7.49 6.54
N TRP A 18 20.14 -6.79 7.31
CA TRP A 18 19.86 -7.13 8.71
C TRP A 18 18.87 -8.29 8.84
N GLY A 19 18.18 -8.68 7.76
CA GLY A 19 17.20 -9.76 7.78
C GLY A 19 15.96 -9.47 8.65
N GLY A 20 15.73 -8.20 8.96
CA GLY A 20 14.54 -7.76 9.68
C GLY A 20 13.30 -7.75 8.79
N LEU A 21 12.11 -7.91 9.40
CA LEU A 21 10.84 -7.86 8.66
C LEU A 21 10.57 -6.48 8.04
N SER A 22 11.09 -5.40 8.65
CA SER A 22 10.96 -4.02 8.18
C SER A 22 11.78 -3.70 6.93
N GLY A 23 12.88 -4.42 6.70
CA GLY A 23 13.74 -4.32 5.51
C GLY A 23 13.52 -5.47 4.51
N SER A 24 12.48 -6.28 4.68
CA SER A 24 12.22 -7.43 3.82
C SER A 24 11.95 -6.99 2.38
N THR A 25 12.71 -7.54 1.43
CA THR A 25 12.57 -7.21 0.01
C THR A 25 11.27 -7.76 -0.58
N PHE A 26 10.77 -7.16 -1.66
CA PHE A 26 9.63 -7.72 -2.37
C PHE A 26 9.86 -9.15 -2.88
N SER A 27 11.09 -9.50 -3.26
CA SER A 27 11.44 -10.86 -3.69
C SER A 27 11.23 -11.88 -2.58
N GLU A 28 11.62 -11.51 -1.36
CA GLU A 28 11.33 -12.32 -0.16
C GLU A 28 9.82 -12.38 0.09
N ALA A 29 9.10 -11.26 0.09
CA ALA A 29 7.66 -11.28 0.33
C ALA A 29 6.87 -12.10 -0.72
N ILE A 30 7.34 -12.14 -1.97
CA ILE A 30 6.78 -12.99 -3.04
C ILE A 30 7.02 -14.47 -2.76
N SER A 31 8.17 -14.87 -2.21
CA SER A 31 8.46 -16.28 -1.90
C SER A 31 7.49 -16.86 -0.87
N TRP A 32 6.98 -16.00 0.02
CA TRP A 32 5.93 -16.32 0.99
C TRP A 32 4.49 -16.20 0.44
N GLY A 33 4.33 -15.84 -0.83
CA GLY A 33 3.02 -15.67 -1.46
C GLY A 33 2.25 -14.42 -1.01
N LYS A 34 2.91 -13.45 -0.34
CA LYS A 34 2.26 -12.19 0.08
C LYS A 34 1.87 -11.32 -1.11
N TYR A 35 2.69 -11.35 -2.17
CA TYR A 35 2.46 -10.64 -3.42
C TYR A 35 2.43 -11.62 -4.58
N SER A 36 1.67 -11.26 -5.62
CA SER A 36 1.72 -11.98 -6.89
C SER A 36 3.12 -11.86 -7.52
N THR A 37 3.55 -12.88 -8.25
CA THR A 37 4.80 -12.83 -9.05
C THR A 37 4.79 -11.70 -10.08
N GLU A 38 3.60 -11.34 -10.57
CA GLU A 38 3.38 -10.25 -11.54
C GLU A 38 3.07 -8.91 -10.85
N ALA A 39 3.19 -8.83 -9.53
CA ALA A 39 2.84 -7.62 -8.80
C ALA A 39 3.69 -6.42 -9.24
N ARG A 40 3.01 -5.28 -9.44
CA ARG A 40 3.65 -3.98 -9.67
C ARG A 40 4.12 -3.42 -8.35
N LYS A 41 5.43 -3.23 -8.22
CA LYS A 41 6.09 -2.95 -6.95
C LYS A 41 7.12 -1.83 -7.09
N ALA A 42 7.24 -1.01 -6.05
CA ALA A 42 8.26 0.02 -5.93
C ALA A 42 8.72 0.11 -4.48
N GLU A 43 10.03 0.28 -4.29
CA GLU A 43 10.68 0.39 -2.99
C GLU A 43 11.48 1.69 -2.95
N VAL A 44 11.45 2.39 -1.81
CA VAL A 44 12.25 3.58 -1.56
C VAL A 44 12.84 3.54 -0.15
N TYR A 45 14.16 3.71 -0.07
CA TYR A 45 14.88 3.84 1.20
C TYR A 45 14.84 5.29 1.67
N CYS A 46 13.81 5.64 2.41
CA CYS A 46 13.57 7.00 2.89
C CYS A 46 12.65 6.98 4.12
N ASP A 47 12.76 8.00 4.96
CA ASP A 47 11.83 8.21 6.06
C ASP A 47 10.41 8.48 5.52
N ALA A 48 9.40 7.86 6.14
CA ALA A 48 8.01 7.98 5.73
C ALA A 48 7.50 9.42 5.79
N THR A 49 7.99 10.23 6.74
CA THR A 49 7.60 11.64 6.87
C THR A 49 8.06 12.51 5.69
N ILE A 50 9.07 12.05 4.94
CA ILE A 50 9.57 12.72 3.73
C ILE A 50 8.87 12.15 2.49
N ALA A 51 8.91 10.82 2.33
CA ALA A 51 8.43 10.17 1.11
C ALA A 51 6.90 10.26 0.95
N LEU A 52 6.15 10.07 2.04
CA LEU A 52 4.69 9.98 1.98
C LEU A 52 4.03 11.30 1.52
N PRO A 53 4.39 12.48 2.06
CA PRO A 53 3.81 13.75 1.59
C PRO A 53 4.11 14.03 0.11
N LEU A 54 5.30 13.68 -0.37
CA LEU A 54 5.66 13.86 -1.79
C LEU A 54 4.83 12.97 -2.71
N ILE A 55 4.66 11.69 -2.34
CA ILE A 55 3.82 10.74 -3.09
C ILE A 55 2.38 11.22 -3.13
N VAL A 56 1.81 11.59 -1.98
CA VAL A 56 0.41 12.07 -1.88
C VAL A 56 0.25 13.37 -2.66
N GLY A 57 1.18 14.32 -2.53
CA GLY A 57 1.16 15.58 -3.28
C GLY A 57 1.17 15.35 -4.79
N ALA A 58 2.05 14.48 -5.29
CA ALA A 58 2.11 14.14 -6.71
C ALA A 58 0.82 13.46 -7.21
N ILE A 59 0.20 12.60 -6.40
CA ILE A 59 -1.08 11.95 -6.72
C ILE A 59 -2.20 12.99 -6.83
N ILE A 60 -2.33 13.88 -5.84
CA ILE A 60 -3.34 14.94 -5.84
C ILE A 60 -3.16 15.86 -7.05
N GLN A 61 -1.92 16.24 -7.37
CA GLN A 61 -1.63 17.09 -8.54
C GLN A 61 -1.99 16.41 -9.86
N LYS A 62 -1.70 15.12 -10.02
CA LYS A 62 -1.91 14.41 -11.29
C LYS A 62 -3.36 13.96 -11.50
N ILE A 63 -4.02 13.47 -10.45
CA ILE A 63 -5.33 12.81 -10.56
C ILE A 63 -6.38 13.32 -9.56
N GLY A 64 -6.14 14.41 -8.85
CA GLY A 64 -7.04 14.93 -7.80
C GLY A 64 -8.51 15.05 -8.22
N LYS A 65 -8.78 15.64 -9.39
CA LYS A 65 -10.15 15.74 -9.93
C LYS A 65 -10.81 14.38 -10.19
N GLN A 66 -10.01 13.36 -10.52
CA GLN A 66 -10.52 12.00 -10.70
C GLN A 66 -10.83 11.36 -9.34
N LEU A 67 -10.03 11.66 -8.30
CA LEU A 67 -10.26 11.15 -6.94
C LEU A 67 -11.60 11.63 -6.37
N ASP A 68 -12.03 12.86 -6.69
CA ASP A 68 -13.34 13.39 -6.27
C ASP A 68 -14.53 12.59 -6.83
N THR A 69 -14.31 11.85 -7.92
CA THR A 69 -15.34 11.00 -8.54
C THR A 69 -15.32 9.57 -8.02
N LYS A 70 -14.28 9.16 -7.29
CA LYS A 70 -14.12 7.79 -6.79
C LYS A 70 -14.96 7.61 -5.54
N PRO A 71 -15.71 6.50 -5.43
CA PRO A 71 -16.48 6.24 -4.22
C PRO A 71 -15.53 5.99 -3.05
N ARG A 72 -15.81 6.64 -1.93
CA ARG A 72 -15.10 6.46 -0.66
C ARG A 72 -15.62 5.21 0.04
N CYS A 73 -14.68 4.40 0.50
CA CYS A 73 -14.98 3.25 1.34
C CYS A 73 -15.34 3.74 2.75
N LYS A 74 -16.55 3.41 3.20
CA LYS A 74 -17.03 3.62 4.57
C LYS A 74 -17.17 2.27 5.27
N PHE A 75 -16.59 2.18 6.45
CA PHE A 75 -16.69 1.02 7.32
C PHE A 75 -17.75 1.30 8.38
N ILE A 76 -18.77 0.45 8.46
CA ILE A 76 -19.85 0.55 9.45
C ILE A 76 -19.56 -0.46 10.55
N TRP A 77 -19.33 0.05 11.75
CA TRP A 77 -18.96 -0.71 12.94
C TRP A 77 -20.08 -0.71 13.96
N GLU A 78 -20.25 -1.82 14.67
CA GLU A 78 -21.07 -1.93 15.88
C GLU A 78 -20.18 -2.44 17.01
N GLY A 79 -19.76 -1.54 17.90
CA GLY A 79 -18.69 -1.82 18.85
C GLY A 79 -17.41 -2.23 18.11
N ASP A 80 -16.89 -3.40 18.44
CA ASP A 80 -15.67 -3.97 17.84
C ASP A 80 -15.94 -4.84 16.60
N VAL A 81 -17.20 -4.96 16.18
CA VAL A 81 -17.59 -5.83 15.05
C VAL A 81 -17.83 -4.98 13.81
N LEU A 82 -17.05 -5.23 12.75
CA LEU A 82 -17.31 -4.67 11.43
C LEU A 82 -18.59 -5.31 10.86
N LYS A 83 -19.63 -4.51 10.65
CA LYS A 83 -20.91 -4.99 10.13
C LYS A 83 -20.99 -4.90 8.61
N GLU A 84 -20.52 -3.80 8.05
CA GLU A 84 -20.67 -3.55 6.63
C GLU A 84 -19.56 -2.64 6.08
N ILE A 85 -19.20 -2.86 4.81
CA ILE A 85 -18.32 -1.98 4.05
C ILE A 85 -19.15 -1.40 2.90
N LYS A 86 -19.39 -0.09 2.92
CA LYS A 86 -20.11 0.64 1.86
C LYS A 86 -19.15 1.46 1.02
N PHE A 87 -19.49 1.66 -0.25
CA PHE A 87 -18.79 2.58 -1.14
C PHE A 87 -19.76 3.71 -1.50
N GLU A 88 -19.58 4.86 -0.85
CA GLU A 88 -20.42 6.06 -1.05
C GLU A 88 -19.65 7.12 -1.83
N LYS A 89 -20.35 8.00 -2.54
CA LYS A 89 -19.71 9.12 -3.23
C LYS A 89 -19.51 10.30 -2.29
#